data_AF-A0A7L0AIP4-F1
#
_entry.id   AF-A0A7L0AIP4-F1
#
_cell.length_a   1.000
_cell.length_b   1.000
_cell.length_c   1.000
_cell.angle_alpha   90.00
_cell.angle_beta   90.00
_cell.angle_gamma   90.00
#
_symmetry.space_group_name_H-M   'P 1'
#
loop_
_entity.id
_entity.type
_entity.pdbx_description
1 polymer ?
#
loop_
_entity_poly.entity_id
_entity_poly.type
_entity_poly.pdbx_seq_one_letter_code
_entity_poly.pdbx_strand_id
1 'polypeptide(L)'
;QEAVTNTTGSPTNLYEVEKQLKDALEKNQQWLLYDQQREAYVRGLLGRIFELEQKSEIVSQQESKEFSSEGHLQEEKQKYYDQLLLTAKSDLETERRIITQLRSELNEFKKKYEETQREIMSLNALLQSQQVAEMKTLENENKMKGEKVQRLKQENETIKGQLREEKKKSEDLLCQVQLLRKSLLKQQEEHTRIALLEKQIQICTTDFENEKRDRQNLQHQLNKVLKELRKAREQITRLEPLKLQESGRMEPQEDLQAAFEEKLTMYDRSPSLKHSSLLDESFLECPRCKVQYPTSQHRELLAHIDFCTA
;
A
#
# COMPACT_ATOMS: atom_id res chain seq x y z
N GLN A 1 50.29 -117.70 -117.34
CA GLN A 1 50.01 -116.33 -116.87
C GLN A 1 51.34 -115.60 -116.88
N GLU A 2 51.63 -114.92 -117.99
CA GLU A 2 51.27 -113.50 -118.24
C GLU A 2 52.25 -112.58 -117.48
N ALA A 3 52.91 -111.58 -118.06
CA ALA A 3 52.92 -111.09 -119.43
C ALA A 3 54.23 -110.28 -119.64
N VAL A 4 54.66 -110.29 -120.90
CA VAL A 4 55.71 -109.47 -121.52
C VAL A 4 55.47 -107.98 -121.27
N THR A 5 56.54 -107.18 -121.15
CA THR A 5 56.79 -106.00 -122.02
C THR A 5 58.07 -105.25 -121.61
N ASN A 6 59.04 -105.24 -122.52
CA ASN A 6 60.02 -104.16 -122.65
C ASN A 6 59.32 -102.92 -123.21
N THR A 7 59.56 -101.73 -122.66
CA THR A 7 59.37 -100.48 -123.42
C THR A 7 60.36 -99.38 -122.99
N THR A 8 61.06 -98.88 -123.99
CA THR A 8 62.04 -97.80 -124.04
C THR A 8 61.51 -96.48 -123.45
N GLY A 9 62.24 -95.90 -122.48
CA GLY A 9 61.93 -94.59 -121.89
C GLY A 9 62.42 -93.42 -122.75
N SER A 10 61.52 -92.46 -122.99
CA SER A 10 61.77 -91.23 -123.76
C SER A 10 62.50 -90.15 -122.92
N PRO A 11 63.24 -89.23 -123.57
CA PRO A 11 64.12 -88.25 -122.91
C PRO A 11 63.41 -87.24 -121.98
N THR A 12 62.08 -87.12 -122.05
CA THR A 12 61.29 -86.27 -121.14
C THR A 12 61.24 -86.82 -119.71
N ASN A 13 61.26 -88.16 -119.56
CA ASN A 13 61.23 -88.84 -118.26
C ASN A 13 62.57 -88.70 -117.51
N LEU A 14 63.69 -88.70 -118.25
CA LEU A 14 65.04 -88.62 -117.69
C LEU A 14 65.32 -87.24 -117.06
N TYR A 15 64.83 -86.17 -117.67
CA TYR A 15 64.95 -84.80 -117.15
C TYR A 15 64.15 -84.58 -115.85
N GLU A 16 62.96 -85.18 -115.74
CA GLU A 16 62.15 -85.10 -114.52
C GLU A 16 62.79 -85.86 -113.35
N VAL A 17 63.39 -87.03 -113.61
CA VAL A 17 64.14 -87.80 -112.60
C VAL A 17 65.40 -87.04 -112.17
N GLU A 18 66.13 -86.42 -113.10
CA GLU A 18 67.31 -85.61 -112.78
C GLU A 18 66.95 -84.39 -111.92
N LYS A 19 65.82 -83.73 -112.22
CA LYS A 19 65.29 -82.64 -111.40
C LYS A 19 64.88 -83.10 -110.00
N GLN A 20 64.20 -84.25 -109.89
CA GLN A 20 63.82 -84.84 -108.59
C GLN A 20 65.04 -85.26 -107.78
N LEU A 21 66.07 -85.81 -108.42
CA LEU A 21 67.32 -86.17 -107.74
C LEU A 21 68.04 -84.94 -107.20
N LYS A 22 68.07 -83.85 -107.98
CA LYS A 22 68.67 -82.59 -107.54
C LYS A 22 67.91 -81.98 -106.35
N ASP A 23 66.58 -81.99 -106.38
CA ASP A 23 65.73 -81.54 -105.27
C ASP A 23 65.88 -82.44 -104.03
N ALA A 24 65.99 -83.76 -104.22
CA ALA A 24 66.26 -84.70 -103.13
C ALA A 24 67.64 -84.48 -102.49
N LEU A 25 68.67 -84.24 -103.30
CA LEU A 25 70.01 -83.92 -102.80
C LEU A 25 70.04 -82.58 -102.06
N GLU A 26 69.36 -81.56 -102.56
CA GLU A 26 69.26 -80.26 -101.90
C GLU A 26 68.53 -80.37 -100.55
N LYS A 27 67.41 -81.10 -100.50
CA LYS A 27 66.70 -81.39 -99.24
C LYS A 27 67.56 -82.20 -98.27
N ASN A 28 68.33 -83.16 -98.76
CA ASN A 28 69.23 -83.95 -97.92
C ASN A 28 70.34 -83.06 -97.31
N GLN A 29 70.88 -82.12 -98.09
CA GLN A 29 71.83 -81.12 -97.61
C GLN A 29 71.21 -80.22 -96.52
N GLN A 30 69.96 -79.79 -96.72
CA GLN A 30 69.22 -79.00 -95.72
C GLN A 30 68.96 -79.79 -94.43
N TRP A 31 68.61 -81.07 -94.53
CA TRP A 31 68.43 -81.96 -93.38
C TRP A 31 69.71 -82.14 -92.58
N LEU A 32 70.86 -82.28 -93.25
CA LEU A 32 72.15 -82.40 -92.58
C LEU A 32 72.51 -81.13 -91.79
N LEU A 33 72.26 -79.94 -92.36
CA LEU A 33 72.47 -78.67 -91.67
C LEU A 33 71.55 -78.52 -90.45
N TYR A 34 70.28 -78.91 -90.60
CA TYR A 34 69.34 -78.91 -89.49
C TYR A 34 69.77 -79.85 -88.36
N ASP A 35 70.22 -81.06 -88.71
CA ASP A 35 70.68 -82.05 -87.73
C ASP A 35 71.92 -81.53 -86.96
N GLN A 36 72.91 -80.97 -87.66
CA GLN A 36 74.07 -80.34 -87.03
C GLN A 36 73.70 -79.18 -86.09
N GLN A 37 72.74 -78.33 -86.50
CA GLN A 37 72.27 -77.22 -85.69
C GLN A 37 71.52 -77.71 -84.43
N ARG A 38 70.68 -78.75 -84.59
CA ARG A 38 69.97 -79.38 -83.46
C ARG A 38 70.97 -79.95 -82.47
N GLU A 39 71.98 -80.68 -82.93
CA GLU A 39 72.99 -81.24 -82.04
C GLU A 39 73.79 -80.16 -81.30
N ALA A 40 74.17 -79.06 -81.98
CA ALA A 40 74.87 -77.94 -81.35
C ALA A 40 74.03 -77.29 -80.24
N TYR A 41 72.73 -77.11 -80.48
CA TYR A 41 71.80 -76.56 -79.49
C TYR A 41 71.65 -77.47 -78.27
N VAL A 42 71.48 -78.78 -78.48
CA VAL A 42 71.38 -79.76 -77.38
C VAL A 42 72.67 -79.79 -76.55
N ARG A 43 73.84 -79.78 -77.20
CA ARG A 43 75.14 -79.68 -76.50
C ARG A 43 75.23 -78.40 -75.65
N GLY A 44 74.75 -77.26 -76.17
CA GLY A 44 74.68 -76.00 -75.43
C GLY A 44 73.75 -76.06 -74.20
N LEU A 45 72.58 -76.67 -74.34
CA LEU A 45 71.64 -76.86 -73.22
C LEU A 45 72.23 -77.74 -72.12
N LEU A 46 72.88 -78.86 -72.49
CA LEU A 46 73.52 -79.75 -71.52
C LEU A 46 74.64 -79.04 -70.75
N GLY A 47 75.45 -78.21 -71.44
CA GLY A 47 76.45 -77.38 -70.77
C GLY A 47 75.84 -76.40 -69.77
N ARG A 48 74.70 -75.78 -70.11
CA ARG A 48 74.03 -74.84 -69.20
C ARG A 48 73.40 -75.53 -67.98
N ILE A 49 72.83 -76.72 -68.18
CA ILE A 49 72.30 -77.53 -67.07
C ILE A 49 73.43 -77.87 -66.11
N PHE A 50 74.56 -78.34 -66.62
CA PHE A 50 75.74 -78.66 -65.81
C PHE A 50 76.28 -77.46 -65.02
N GLU A 51 76.35 -76.26 -65.63
CA GLU A 51 76.74 -75.03 -64.93
C GLU A 51 75.80 -74.67 -63.77
N LEU A 52 74.50 -74.86 -63.95
CA LEU A 52 73.49 -74.54 -62.93
C LEU A 52 73.53 -75.55 -61.79
N GLU A 53 73.71 -76.83 -62.09
CA GLU A 53 73.89 -77.89 -61.10
C GLU A 53 75.13 -77.64 -60.23
N GLN A 54 76.27 -77.30 -60.85
CA GLN A 54 77.49 -76.97 -60.12
C GLN A 54 77.31 -75.75 -59.20
N LYS A 55 76.62 -74.70 -59.66
CA LYS A 55 76.33 -73.53 -58.82
C LYS A 55 75.45 -73.86 -57.63
N SER A 56 74.43 -74.70 -57.82
CA SER A 56 73.56 -75.18 -56.75
C SER A 56 74.35 -75.97 -55.70
N GLU A 57 75.27 -76.82 -56.14
CA GLU A 57 76.08 -77.64 -55.25
C GLU A 57 77.11 -76.83 -54.46
N ILE A 58 77.67 -75.77 -55.05
CA ILE A 58 78.53 -74.81 -54.35
C ILE A 58 77.74 -74.04 -53.27
N VAL A 59 76.52 -73.58 -53.56
CA VAL A 59 75.66 -72.87 -52.59
C VAL A 59 75.32 -73.77 -51.41
N SER A 60 74.98 -75.04 -51.66
CA SER A 60 74.68 -76.04 -50.62
C SER A 60 75.91 -76.39 -49.75
N GLN A 61 77.12 -76.41 -50.35
CA GLN A 61 78.37 -76.59 -49.60
C GLN A 61 78.79 -75.34 -48.80
N GLN A 62 78.31 -74.16 -49.17
CA GLN A 62 78.56 -72.91 -48.45
C GLN A 62 77.65 -72.79 -47.21
N GLU A 63 76.37 -73.16 -47.33
CA GLU A 63 75.41 -73.23 -46.22
C GLU A 63 75.84 -74.23 -45.13
N SER A 64 76.54 -75.30 -45.49
CA SER A 64 77.03 -76.30 -44.54
C SER A 64 78.33 -75.90 -43.80
N LYS A 65 79.08 -74.90 -44.27
CA LYS A 65 80.26 -74.34 -43.57
C LYS A 65 79.94 -73.10 -42.73
N GLU A 66 78.92 -72.31 -43.06
CA GLU A 66 78.50 -71.11 -42.30
C GLU A 66 77.67 -71.42 -41.04
N PHE A 67 77.15 -72.65 -40.92
CA PHE A 67 76.30 -73.10 -39.81
C PHE A 67 76.94 -72.97 -38.40
N SER A 68 78.27 -72.86 -38.31
CA SER A 68 78.96 -72.66 -37.02
C SER A 68 79.07 -71.20 -36.56
N SER A 69 78.98 -70.23 -37.48
CA SER A 69 79.07 -68.78 -37.19
C SER A 69 77.69 -68.10 -37.23
N GLU A 70 76.78 -68.63 -38.06
CA GLU A 70 75.42 -68.10 -38.22
C GLU A 70 74.49 -68.43 -37.04
N GLY A 71 74.76 -69.53 -36.32
CA GLY A 71 74.07 -69.85 -35.07
C GLY A 71 74.23 -68.77 -34.00
N HIS A 72 75.41 -68.14 -33.90
CA HIS A 72 75.65 -67.04 -32.95
C HIS A 72 74.89 -65.76 -33.34
N LEU A 73 74.86 -65.42 -34.64
CA LEU A 73 74.09 -64.28 -35.16
C LEU A 73 72.56 -64.51 -35.07
N GLN A 74 72.10 -65.74 -35.24
CA GLN A 74 70.70 -66.13 -35.05
C GLN A 74 70.30 -66.01 -33.58
N GLU A 75 71.15 -66.46 -32.65
CA GLU A 75 70.91 -66.42 -31.21
C GLU A 75 70.95 -64.98 -30.65
N GLU A 76 71.81 -64.10 -31.17
CA GLU A 76 71.80 -62.67 -30.84
C GLU A 76 70.53 -61.96 -31.34
N LYS A 77 70.06 -62.26 -32.56
CA LYS A 77 68.77 -61.76 -33.06
C LYS A 77 67.60 -62.25 -32.21
N GLN A 78 67.61 -63.53 -31.82
CA GLN A 78 66.60 -64.10 -30.93
C GLN A 78 66.59 -63.38 -29.58
N LYS A 79 67.75 -63.17 -28.95
CA LYS A 79 67.90 -62.41 -27.69
C LYS A 79 67.39 -60.97 -27.83
N TYR A 80 67.64 -60.30 -28.95
CA TYR A 80 67.12 -58.96 -29.21
C TYR A 80 65.58 -58.93 -29.27
N TYR A 81 64.96 -59.86 -30.01
CA TYR A 81 63.50 -59.94 -30.09
C TYR A 81 62.86 -60.34 -28.75
N ASP A 82 63.47 -61.28 -28.03
CA ASP A 82 63.00 -61.69 -26.71
C ASP A 82 63.10 -60.53 -25.70
N GLN A 83 64.19 -59.76 -25.74
CA GLN A 83 64.35 -58.55 -24.93
C GLN A 83 63.31 -57.48 -25.28
N LEU A 84 63.04 -57.25 -26.57
CA LEU A 84 62.02 -56.31 -27.02
C LEU A 84 60.62 -56.73 -26.57
N LEU A 85 60.29 -58.02 -26.68
CA LEU A 85 59.05 -58.60 -26.18
C LEU A 85 58.91 -58.47 -24.66
N LEU A 86 60.00 -58.68 -23.93
CA LEU A 86 60.01 -58.55 -22.47
C LEU A 86 59.75 -57.10 -22.05
N THR A 87 60.43 -56.15 -22.69
CA THR A 87 60.22 -54.71 -22.46
C THR A 87 58.77 -54.31 -22.78
N ALA A 88 58.26 -54.69 -23.95
CA ALA A 88 56.88 -54.39 -24.34
C ALA A 88 55.84 -55.02 -23.40
N LYS A 89 56.09 -56.22 -22.87
CA LYS A 89 55.24 -56.84 -21.84
C LYS A 89 55.29 -56.08 -20.52
N SER A 90 56.47 -55.66 -20.08
CA SER A 90 56.65 -54.85 -18.87
C SER A 90 55.91 -53.52 -18.99
N ASP A 91 56.07 -52.82 -20.11
CA ASP A 91 55.42 -51.53 -20.40
C ASP A 91 53.89 -51.69 -20.47
N LEU A 92 53.40 -52.74 -21.12
CA LEU A 92 51.96 -53.02 -21.12
C LEU A 92 51.41 -53.26 -19.71
N GLU A 93 52.18 -53.90 -18.83
CA GLU A 93 51.79 -54.16 -17.44
C GLU A 93 51.88 -52.91 -16.56
N THR A 94 52.79 -51.97 -16.83
CA THR A 94 52.80 -50.65 -16.16
C THR A 94 51.60 -49.82 -16.61
N GLU A 95 51.31 -49.77 -17.91
CA GLU A 95 50.13 -49.07 -18.45
C GLU A 95 48.83 -49.65 -17.88
N ARG A 96 48.70 -50.98 -17.77
CA ARG A 96 47.54 -51.61 -17.12
C ARG A 96 47.37 -51.18 -15.66
N ARG A 97 48.47 -51.07 -14.91
CA ARG A 97 48.44 -50.59 -13.53
C ARG A 97 48.01 -49.13 -13.45
N ILE A 98 48.56 -48.27 -14.32
CA ILE A 98 48.18 -46.85 -14.42
C ILE A 98 46.70 -46.71 -14.77
N ILE A 99 46.21 -47.44 -15.78
CA ILE A 99 44.79 -47.44 -16.17
C ILE A 99 43.90 -47.87 -15.00
N THR A 100 44.29 -48.89 -14.24
CA THR A 100 43.54 -49.35 -13.08
C THR A 100 43.47 -48.28 -11.99
N GLN A 101 44.60 -47.62 -11.71
CA GLN A 101 44.67 -46.53 -10.74
C GLN A 101 43.81 -45.32 -11.16
N LEU A 102 43.94 -44.87 -12.42
CA LEU A 102 43.15 -43.76 -12.94
C LEU A 102 41.65 -44.07 -12.92
N ARG A 103 41.27 -45.32 -13.17
CA ARG A 103 39.87 -45.77 -13.05
C ARG A 103 39.37 -45.68 -11.61
N SER A 104 40.16 -46.09 -10.62
CA SER A 104 39.77 -45.93 -9.21
C SER A 104 39.65 -44.46 -8.80
N GLU A 105 40.61 -43.62 -9.20
CA GLU A 105 40.58 -42.18 -8.93
C GLU A 105 39.35 -41.52 -9.56
N LEU A 106 39.06 -41.82 -10.83
CA LEU A 106 37.87 -41.31 -11.53
C LEU A 106 36.57 -41.73 -10.81
N ASN A 107 36.50 -42.97 -10.32
CA ASN A 107 35.34 -43.45 -9.59
C ASN A 107 35.17 -42.74 -8.23
N GLU A 108 36.28 -42.47 -7.52
CA GLU A 108 36.25 -41.68 -6.29
C GLU A 108 35.79 -40.24 -6.54
N PHE A 109 36.30 -39.58 -7.58
CA PHE A 109 35.87 -38.24 -7.96
C PHE A 109 34.38 -38.22 -8.33
N LYS A 110 33.90 -39.22 -9.07
CA LYS A 110 32.48 -39.36 -9.41
C LYS A 110 31.61 -39.48 -8.16
N LYS A 111 32.01 -40.33 -7.20
CA LYS A 111 31.29 -40.49 -5.93
C LYS A 111 31.24 -39.18 -5.13
N LYS A 112 32.37 -38.48 -5.00
CA LYS A 112 32.45 -37.16 -4.33
C LYS A 112 31.57 -36.12 -5.03
N TYR A 113 31.53 -36.12 -6.36
CA TYR A 113 30.64 -35.24 -7.11
C TYR A 113 29.16 -35.55 -6.85
N GLU A 114 28.77 -36.82 -6.85
CA GLU A 114 27.39 -37.24 -6.53
C GLU A 114 26.99 -36.92 -5.07
N GLU A 115 27.92 -37.02 -4.12
CA GLU A 115 27.74 -36.61 -2.72
C GLU A 115 27.52 -35.10 -2.60
N THR A 116 28.43 -34.30 -3.15
CA THR A 116 28.31 -32.83 -3.14
C THR A 116 27.06 -32.35 -3.87
N GLN A 117 26.68 -32.98 -4.98
CA GLN A 117 25.42 -32.68 -5.67
C GLN A 117 24.20 -32.95 -4.79
N ARG A 118 24.17 -34.06 -4.03
CA ARG A 118 23.10 -34.36 -3.07
C ARG A 118 23.06 -33.35 -1.91
N GLU A 119 24.22 -32.97 -1.39
CA GLU A 119 24.31 -31.95 -0.34
C GLU A 119 23.77 -30.60 -0.82
N ILE A 120 24.15 -30.17 -2.03
CA ILE A 120 23.63 -28.94 -2.64
C ILE A 120 22.10 -29.01 -2.78
N MET A 121 21.55 -30.14 -3.25
CA MET A 121 20.10 -30.32 -3.35
C MET A 121 19.42 -30.25 -1.97
N SER A 122 19.99 -30.89 -0.96
CA SER A 122 19.45 -30.85 0.41
C SER A 122 19.50 -29.45 1.02
N LEU A 123 20.60 -28.73 0.83
CA LEU A 123 20.75 -27.35 1.33
C LEU A 123 19.79 -26.41 0.61
N ASN A 124 19.61 -26.56 -0.70
CA ASN A 124 18.63 -25.78 -1.45
C ASN A 124 17.19 -26.05 -0.97
N ALA A 125 16.83 -27.32 -0.71
CA ALA A 125 15.52 -27.66 -0.17
C ALA A 125 15.30 -27.05 1.24
N LEU A 126 16.33 -27.08 2.08
CA LEU A 126 16.29 -26.46 3.41
C LEU A 126 16.13 -24.94 3.32
N LEU A 127 16.90 -24.28 2.45
CA LEU A 127 16.84 -22.84 2.22
C LEU A 127 15.45 -22.41 1.72
N GLN A 128 14.87 -23.14 0.77
CA GLN A 128 13.51 -22.89 0.29
C GLN A 128 12.47 -23.06 1.41
N SER A 129 12.60 -24.12 2.21
CA SER A 129 11.71 -24.34 3.35
C SER A 129 11.81 -23.21 4.39
N GLN A 130 13.03 -22.74 4.68
CA GLN A 130 13.27 -21.63 5.57
C GLN A 130 12.66 -20.33 5.03
N GLN A 131 12.88 -20.01 3.76
CA GLN A 131 12.30 -18.82 3.12
C GLN A 131 10.76 -18.82 3.18
N VAL A 132 10.12 -19.97 2.95
CA VAL A 132 8.67 -20.11 3.05
C VAL A 132 8.19 -19.95 4.50
N ALA A 133 8.92 -20.53 5.46
CA ALA A 133 8.60 -20.37 6.87
C ALA A 133 8.71 -18.90 7.32
N GLU A 134 9.80 -18.22 6.96
CA GLU A 134 10.00 -16.79 7.25
C GLU A 134 8.91 -15.93 6.61
N MET A 135 8.58 -16.16 5.33
CA MET A 135 7.49 -15.46 4.65
C MET A 135 6.15 -15.65 5.37
N LYS A 136 5.83 -16.87 5.80
CA LYS A 136 4.60 -17.16 6.55
C LYS A 136 4.58 -16.49 7.92
N THR A 137 5.73 -16.43 8.61
CA THR A 137 5.81 -15.71 9.90
C THR A 137 5.57 -14.21 9.72
N LEU A 138 6.17 -13.59 8.69
CA LEU A 138 5.97 -12.18 8.36
C LEU A 138 4.52 -11.88 7.96
N GLU A 139 3.89 -12.76 7.17
CA GLU A 139 2.49 -12.62 6.79
C GLU A 139 1.57 -12.66 8.03
N ASN A 140 1.80 -13.62 8.94
CA ASN A 140 1.06 -13.71 10.19
C ASN A 140 1.26 -12.46 11.07
N GLU A 141 2.51 -11.98 11.21
CA GLU A 141 2.78 -10.74 11.93
C GLU A 141 2.07 -9.54 11.33
N ASN A 142 2.09 -9.40 9.99
CA ASN A 142 1.42 -8.32 9.29
C ASN A 142 -0.10 -8.38 9.48
N LYS A 143 -0.68 -9.59 9.44
CA LYS A 143 -2.11 -9.80 9.76
C LYS A 143 -2.42 -9.36 11.19
N MET A 144 -1.65 -9.80 12.19
CA MET A 144 -1.83 -9.42 13.59
C MET A 144 -1.67 -7.91 13.81
N LYS A 145 -0.69 -7.28 13.15
CA LYS A 145 -0.50 -5.81 13.17
C LYS A 145 -1.72 -5.11 12.55
N GLY A 146 -2.24 -5.60 11.43
CA GLY A 146 -3.45 -5.09 10.78
C GLY A 146 -4.67 -5.14 11.70
N GLU A 147 -4.92 -6.29 12.32
CA GLU A 147 -6.03 -6.46 13.29
C GLU A 147 -5.88 -5.52 14.50
N LYS A 148 -4.66 -5.34 15.01
CA LYS A 148 -4.38 -4.40 16.11
C LYS A 148 -4.67 -2.95 15.69
N VAL A 149 -4.27 -2.54 14.49
CA VAL A 149 -4.56 -1.21 13.95
C VAL A 149 -6.07 -1.02 13.81
N GLN A 150 -6.81 -2.03 13.34
CA GLN A 150 -8.26 -1.95 13.21
C GLN A 150 -8.95 -1.79 14.58
N ARG A 151 -8.54 -2.56 15.60
CA ARG A 151 -9.07 -2.41 16.97
C ARG A 151 -8.81 -1.02 17.53
N LEU A 152 -7.56 -0.54 17.44
CA LEU A 152 -7.20 0.80 17.91
C LEU A 152 -7.96 1.90 17.16
N LYS A 153 -8.25 1.70 15.87
CA LYS A 153 -9.07 2.64 15.09
C LYS A 153 -10.51 2.68 15.59
N GLN A 154 -11.11 1.53 15.89
CA GLN A 154 -12.45 1.46 16.46
C GLN A 154 -12.51 2.11 17.85
N GLU A 155 -11.56 1.79 18.73
CA GLU A 155 -11.46 2.40 20.07
C GLU A 155 -11.31 3.93 19.98
N ASN A 156 -10.48 4.42 19.06
CA ASN A 156 -10.34 5.87 18.84
C ASN A 156 -11.65 6.52 18.38
N GLU A 157 -12.40 5.89 17.49
CA GLU A 157 -13.69 6.43 17.05
C GLU A 157 -14.73 6.41 18.19
N THR A 158 -14.74 5.36 19.03
CA THR A 158 -15.56 5.32 20.23
C THR A 158 -15.21 6.44 21.21
N ILE A 159 -13.92 6.63 21.52
CA ILE A 159 -13.45 7.70 22.42
C ILE A 159 -13.79 9.08 21.86
N LYS A 160 -13.61 9.30 20.55
CA LYS A 160 -14.03 10.55 19.90
C LYS A 160 -15.53 10.79 20.03
N GLY A 161 -16.35 9.74 19.93
CA GLY A 161 -17.78 9.80 20.16
C GLY A 161 -18.11 10.28 21.57
N GLN A 162 -17.57 9.61 22.58
CA GLN A 162 -17.74 9.97 23.99
C GLN A 162 -17.28 11.41 24.28
N LEU A 163 -16.15 11.83 23.70
CA LEU A 163 -15.66 13.20 23.87
C LEU A 163 -16.64 14.23 23.29
N ARG A 164 -17.29 13.95 22.15
CA ARG A 164 -18.32 14.85 21.60
C ARG A 164 -19.54 14.94 22.50
N GLU A 165 -19.97 13.82 23.07
CA GLU A 165 -21.09 13.77 24.00
C GLU A 165 -20.80 14.54 25.29
N GLU A 166 -19.62 14.34 25.89
CA GLU A 166 -19.21 15.08 27.09
C GLU A 166 -19.04 16.59 26.81
N LYS A 167 -18.53 16.96 25.64
CA LYS A 167 -18.50 18.38 25.22
C LYS A 167 -19.91 18.97 25.15
N LYS A 168 -20.85 18.27 24.53
CA LYS A 168 -22.25 18.72 24.46
C LYS A 168 -22.86 18.86 25.86
N LYS A 169 -22.68 17.87 26.73
CA LYS A 169 -23.15 17.94 28.13
C LYS A 169 -22.55 19.13 28.87
N SER A 170 -21.26 19.40 28.66
CA SER A 170 -20.57 20.56 29.25
C SER A 170 -21.14 21.89 28.75
N GLU A 171 -21.46 21.99 27.45
CA GLU A 171 -22.11 23.17 26.87
C GLU A 171 -23.53 23.37 27.43
N ASP A 172 -24.31 22.29 27.56
CA ASP A 172 -25.65 22.32 28.15
C ASP A 172 -25.63 22.74 29.62
N LEU A 173 -24.67 22.24 30.41
CA LEU A 173 -24.45 22.66 31.79
C LEU A 173 -24.03 24.12 31.89
N LEU A 174 -23.15 24.58 30.99
CA LEU A 174 -22.75 25.99 30.94
C LEU A 174 -23.96 26.90 30.68
N CYS A 175 -24.82 26.53 29.73
CA CYS A 175 -26.08 27.24 29.47
C CYS A 175 -26.97 27.30 30.71
N GLN A 176 -27.12 26.20 31.44
CA GLN A 176 -27.89 26.15 32.70
C GLN A 176 -27.30 27.08 33.76
N VAL A 177 -25.98 27.05 33.98
CA VAL A 177 -25.29 27.93 34.94
C VAL A 177 -25.49 29.40 34.58
N GLN A 178 -25.41 29.75 33.28
CA GLN A 178 -25.66 31.12 32.83
C GLN A 178 -27.10 31.58 33.09
N LEU A 179 -28.09 30.71 32.87
CA LEU A 179 -29.50 31.01 33.18
C LEU A 179 -29.71 31.22 34.69
N LEU A 180 -29.16 30.33 35.53
CA LEU A 180 -29.23 30.47 36.98
C LEU A 180 -28.58 31.77 37.47
N ARG A 181 -27.41 32.12 36.92
CA ARG A 181 -26.73 33.39 37.25
C ARG A 181 -27.60 34.60 36.90
N LYS A 182 -28.26 34.60 35.73
CA LYS A 182 -29.19 35.68 35.34
C LYS A 182 -30.41 35.74 36.27
N SER A 183 -30.97 34.60 36.63
CA SER A 183 -32.10 34.52 37.57
C SER A 183 -31.73 35.07 38.95
N LEU A 184 -30.54 34.71 39.45
CA LEU A 184 -30.04 35.17 40.74
C LEU A 184 -29.87 36.70 40.77
N LEU A 185 -29.35 37.30 39.69
CA LEU A 185 -29.25 38.75 39.57
C LEU A 185 -30.62 39.43 39.62
N LYS A 186 -31.62 38.90 38.90
CA LYS A 186 -33.00 39.42 38.96
C LYS A 186 -33.59 39.32 40.36
N GLN A 187 -33.39 38.19 41.05
CA GLN A 187 -33.86 38.05 42.43
C GLN A 187 -33.18 39.06 43.36
N GLN A 188 -31.88 39.35 43.17
CA GLN A 188 -31.18 40.36 43.96
C GLN A 188 -31.76 41.77 43.72
N GLU A 189 -32.10 42.11 42.48
CA GLU A 189 -32.77 43.37 42.13
C GLU A 189 -34.15 43.46 42.79
N GLU A 190 -34.94 42.38 42.73
CA GLU A 190 -36.26 42.28 43.37
C GLU A 190 -36.16 42.43 44.89
N HIS A 191 -35.23 41.73 45.55
CA HIS A 191 -35.00 41.87 46.99
C HIS A 191 -34.62 43.30 47.38
N THR A 192 -33.78 43.96 46.57
CA THR A 192 -33.41 45.36 46.81
C THR A 192 -34.63 46.28 46.70
N ARG A 193 -35.49 46.05 45.70
CA ARG A 193 -36.74 46.79 45.53
C ARG A 193 -37.71 46.58 46.69
N ILE A 194 -37.87 45.34 47.15
CA ILE A 194 -38.72 45.01 48.31
C ILE A 194 -38.21 45.74 49.56
N ALA A 195 -36.90 45.68 49.84
CA ALA A 195 -36.33 46.36 51.00
C ALA A 195 -36.54 47.89 50.98
N LEU A 196 -36.48 48.52 49.78
CA LEU A 196 -36.80 49.93 49.63
C LEU A 196 -38.28 50.24 49.91
N LEU A 197 -39.19 49.40 49.40
CA LEU A 197 -40.62 49.54 49.65
C LEU A 197 -40.97 49.33 51.12
N GLU A 198 -40.37 48.35 51.78
CA GLU A 198 -40.52 48.12 53.23
C GLU A 198 -40.10 49.33 54.03
N LYS A 199 -38.95 49.95 53.69
CA LYS A 199 -38.50 51.19 54.32
C LYS A 199 -39.48 52.34 54.08
N GLN A 200 -40.01 52.47 52.87
CA GLN A 200 -41.00 53.51 52.56
C GLN A 200 -42.28 53.32 53.37
N ILE A 201 -42.79 52.09 53.47
CA ILE A 201 -43.96 51.76 54.29
C ILE A 201 -43.71 52.12 55.75
N GLN A 202 -42.52 51.82 56.28
CA GLN A 202 -42.16 52.12 57.66
C GLN A 202 -42.14 53.64 57.93
N ILE A 203 -41.59 54.44 57.01
CA ILE A 203 -41.58 55.91 57.10
C ILE A 203 -43.02 56.44 57.09
N CYS A 204 -43.82 56.06 56.09
CA CYS A 204 -45.22 56.51 56.00
C CYS A 204 -46.04 56.11 57.23
N THR A 205 -45.80 54.92 57.79
CA THR A 205 -46.46 54.46 59.02
C THR A 205 -46.07 55.33 60.22
N THR A 206 -44.80 55.70 60.32
CA THR A 206 -44.29 56.57 61.40
C THR A 206 -44.86 57.98 61.29
N ASP A 207 -44.85 58.56 60.09
CA ASP A 207 -45.42 59.88 59.81
C ASP A 207 -46.92 59.90 60.12
N PHE A 208 -47.66 58.85 59.74
CA PHE A 208 -49.09 58.73 60.05
C PHE A 208 -49.35 58.68 61.56
N GLU A 209 -48.56 57.92 62.33
CA GLU A 209 -48.69 57.90 63.79
C GLU A 209 -48.30 59.23 64.44
N ASN A 210 -47.33 59.96 63.88
CA ASN A 210 -46.99 61.31 64.34
C ASN A 210 -48.15 62.29 64.10
N GLU A 211 -48.68 62.34 62.88
CA GLU A 211 -49.86 63.17 62.52
C GLU A 211 -51.09 62.85 63.38
N LYS A 212 -51.29 61.57 63.71
CA LYS A 212 -52.34 61.14 64.64
C LYS A 212 -52.12 61.72 66.04
N ARG A 213 -50.89 61.73 66.57
CA ARG A 213 -50.58 62.36 67.87
C ARG A 213 -50.77 63.87 67.80
N ASP A 214 -50.33 64.52 66.72
CA ASP A 214 -50.47 65.98 66.54
C ASP A 214 -51.95 66.38 66.48
N ARG A 215 -52.77 65.63 65.74
CA ARG A 215 -54.23 65.82 65.72
C ARG A 215 -54.86 65.63 67.10
N GLN A 216 -54.45 64.62 67.86
CA GLN A 216 -54.94 64.42 69.24
C GLN A 216 -54.55 65.60 70.15
N ASN A 217 -53.32 66.11 70.02
CA ASN A 217 -52.84 67.27 70.75
C ASN A 217 -53.65 68.53 70.39
N LEU A 218 -53.84 68.80 69.09
CA LEU A 218 -54.67 69.91 68.62
C LEU A 218 -56.12 69.79 69.10
N GLN A 219 -56.70 68.59 69.08
CA GLN A 219 -58.03 68.34 69.63
C GLN A 219 -58.08 68.63 71.13
N HIS A 220 -57.04 68.26 71.89
CA HIS A 220 -56.94 68.60 73.31
C HIS A 220 -56.84 70.12 73.53
N GLN A 221 -56.01 70.82 72.75
CA GLN A 221 -55.88 72.27 72.79
C GLN A 221 -57.20 72.97 72.44
N LEU A 222 -57.89 72.52 71.40
CA LEU A 222 -59.21 73.03 71.01
C LEU A 222 -60.21 72.88 72.15
N ASN A 223 -60.27 71.71 72.79
CA ASN A 223 -61.13 71.48 73.95
C ASN A 223 -60.79 72.40 75.12
N LYS A 224 -59.51 72.71 75.33
CA LYS A 224 -59.05 73.68 76.35
C LYS A 224 -59.55 75.08 76.01
N VAL A 225 -59.36 75.54 74.78
CA VAL A 225 -59.85 76.85 74.31
C VAL A 225 -61.38 76.93 74.42
N LEU A 226 -62.12 75.89 74.02
CA LEU A 226 -63.58 75.84 74.16
C LEU A 226 -64.06 75.90 75.62
N LYS A 227 -63.29 75.33 76.57
CA LYS A 227 -63.57 75.47 78.00
C LYS A 227 -63.32 76.88 78.49
N GLU A 228 -62.20 77.50 78.11
CA GLU A 228 -61.90 78.89 78.46
C GLU A 228 -62.89 79.87 77.82
N LEU A 229 -63.31 79.63 76.58
CA LEU A 229 -64.33 80.43 75.91
C LEU A 229 -65.69 80.30 76.60
N ARG A 230 -66.05 79.10 77.09
CA ARG A 230 -67.24 78.93 77.96
C ARG A 230 -67.11 79.70 79.26
N LYS A 231 -65.97 79.65 79.95
CA LYS A 231 -65.72 80.43 81.16
C LYS A 231 -65.77 81.94 80.90
N ALA A 232 -65.16 82.41 79.82
CA ALA A 232 -65.20 83.82 79.42
C ALA A 232 -66.63 84.26 79.10
N ARG A 233 -67.41 83.42 78.42
CA ARG A 233 -68.84 83.66 78.17
C ARG A 233 -69.64 83.70 79.46
N GLU A 234 -69.42 82.77 80.39
CA GLU A 234 -70.04 82.79 81.72
C GLU A 234 -69.64 84.04 82.53
N GLN A 235 -68.39 84.51 82.41
CA GLN A 235 -67.94 85.75 83.02
C GLN A 235 -68.62 86.98 82.39
N ILE A 236 -68.79 87.00 81.07
CA ILE A 236 -69.58 88.04 80.36
C ILE A 236 -71.03 88.02 80.87
N THR A 237 -71.68 86.86 80.91
CA THR A 237 -73.06 86.72 81.44
C THR A 237 -73.17 87.10 82.92
N ARG A 238 -72.12 86.91 83.73
CA ARG A 238 -72.07 87.38 85.14
C ARG A 238 -71.83 88.88 85.28
N LEU A 239 -71.20 89.52 84.28
CA LEU A 239 -71.08 90.98 84.17
C LEU A 239 -72.35 91.62 83.54
N GLU A 240 -73.26 90.78 83.05
CA GLU A 240 -74.55 91.14 82.44
C GLU A 240 -75.75 91.21 83.42
N PRO A 241 -75.58 91.67 84.68
CA PRO A 241 -76.71 92.24 85.42
C PRO A 241 -76.44 93.66 85.97
N LEU A 242 -75.85 94.56 85.16
CA LEU A 242 -75.82 96.00 85.49
C LEU A 242 -75.95 96.97 84.30
N LYS A 243 -76.42 96.53 83.13
CA LYS A 243 -77.08 97.42 82.15
C LYS A 243 -78.13 96.66 81.35
N LEU A 244 -79.37 96.76 81.81
CA LEU A 244 -80.55 96.48 81.00
C LEU A 244 -81.38 97.76 81.01
N GLN A 245 -81.09 98.67 80.07
CA GLN A 245 -82.04 99.62 79.47
C GLN A 245 -81.32 100.47 78.41
N GLU A 246 -81.28 100.00 77.16
CA GLU A 246 -81.75 100.80 76.02
C GLU A 246 -81.75 100.00 74.71
N SER A 247 -82.96 99.94 74.13
CA SER A 247 -83.28 99.69 72.72
C SER A 247 -82.88 98.31 72.15
N GLY A 248 -83.77 97.37 71.86
CA GLY A 248 -85.10 97.52 71.28
C GLY A 248 -85.07 97.13 69.79
N ARG A 249 -85.76 96.01 69.48
CA ARG A 249 -86.43 95.65 68.21
C ARG A 249 -85.74 94.67 67.23
N MET A 250 -86.35 93.46 67.21
CA MET A 250 -86.71 92.55 66.10
C MET A 250 -85.66 91.96 65.12
N GLU A 251 -85.73 90.62 65.02
CA GLU A 251 -85.32 89.70 63.94
C GLU A 251 -85.94 90.01 62.56
N PRO A 252 -85.66 89.25 61.46
CA PRO A 252 -84.61 88.25 61.16
C PRO A 252 -83.92 88.53 59.79
N GLN A 253 -83.04 87.63 59.33
CA GLN A 253 -82.88 87.20 57.91
C GLN A 253 -81.42 87.15 57.38
N GLU A 254 -81.04 85.93 56.99
CA GLU A 254 -80.30 85.44 55.82
C GLU A 254 -79.21 86.31 55.12
N ASP A 255 -78.32 85.59 54.42
CA ASP A 255 -77.29 86.08 53.48
C ASP A 255 -75.96 86.63 54.02
N LEU A 256 -75.10 85.73 54.49
CA LEU A 256 -73.64 85.90 54.40
C LEU A 256 -72.94 84.59 54.00
N GLN A 257 -73.47 83.94 52.96
CA GLN A 257 -72.88 82.75 52.33
C GLN A 257 -72.41 83.02 50.89
N ALA A 258 -72.40 84.30 50.47
CA ALA A 258 -72.15 84.72 49.08
C ALA A 258 -70.80 85.44 48.83
N ALA A 259 -69.83 85.36 49.74
CA ALA A 259 -68.55 86.07 49.59
C ALA A 259 -67.27 85.21 49.79
N PHE A 260 -67.39 83.88 49.81
CA PHE A 260 -66.24 82.97 49.94
C PHE A 260 -66.20 81.81 48.93
N GLU A 261 -66.97 81.91 47.84
CA GLU A 261 -66.93 80.98 46.69
C GLU A 261 -66.37 81.64 45.42
N GLU A 262 -65.66 82.76 45.55
CA GLU A 262 -65.03 83.48 44.44
C GLU A 262 -63.48 83.31 44.41
N LYS A 263 -62.96 82.12 44.77
CA LYS A 263 -61.52 81.78 44.60
C LYS A 263 -61.22 80.29 44.35
N LEU A 264 -62.14 79.54 43.73
CA LEU A 264 -61.93 78.12 43.40
C LEU A 264 -62.15 77.74 41.92
N THR A 265 -62.25 78.71 41.01
CA THR A 265 -62.51 78.46 39.57
C THR A 265 -61.61 79.27 38.65
N MET A 266 -60.29 79.19 38.82
CA MET A 266 -59.34 79.51 37.76
C MET A 266 -58.03 78.78 38.01
N TYR A 267 -57.93 77.54 37.56
CA TYR A 267 -56.74 76.89 36.99
C TYR A 267 -57.13 75.44 36.60
N ASP A 268 -58.09 75.31 35.69
CA ASP A 268 -58.23 74.08 34.91
C ASP A 268 -58.48 74.43 33.45
N ARG A 269 -57.41 74.96 32.83
CA ARG A 269 -57.30 75.06 31.38
C ARG A 269 -55.86 74.72 31.02
N SER A 270 -55.57 73.42 31.03
CA SER A 270 -54.51 72.88 30.19
C SER A 270 -55.16 72.19 28.98
N PRO A 271 -54.65 72.40 27.75
CA PRO A 271 -55.32 71.96 26.53
C PRO A 271 -55.29 70.44 26.42
N SER A 272 -56.31 69.87 25.79
CA SER A 272 -56.27 68.50 25.25
C SER A 272 -55.09 68.38 24.27
N LEU A 273 -53.92 68.00 24.77
CA LEU A 273 -52.83 67.52 23.94
C LEU A 273 -53.30 66.22 23.31
N LYS A 274 -53.62 66.29 22.02
CA LYS A 274 -53.47 65.15 21.14
C LYS A 274 -52.02 64.70 21.31
N HIS A 275 -51.79 63.63 22.06
CA HIS A 275 -50.49 62.96 22.08
C HIS A 275 -50.26 62.41 20.67
N SER A 276 -49.63 63.20 19.81
CA SER A 276 -48.86 62.67 18.70
C SER A 276 -47.79 61.79 19.34
N SER A 277 -48.02 60.48 19.30
CA SER A 277 -47.10 59.49 19.82
C SER A 277 -45.74 59.69 19.14
N LEU A 278 -44.67 59.88 19.92
CA LEU A 278 -43.28 60.00 19.40
C LEU A 278 -42.85 58.78 18.55
N LEU A 279 -43.63 57.70 18.58
CA LEU A 279 -43.45 56.50 17.77
C LEU A 279 -43.96 56.67 16.32
N ASP A 280 -44.62 57.77 15.98
CA ASP A 280 -45.13 58.03 14.63
C ASP A 280 -44.08 58.70 13.70
N GLU A 281 -42.95 59.16 14.26
CA GLU A 281 -41.83 59.75 13.50
C GLU A 281 -40.73 58.73 13.17
N SER A 282 -40.84 57.48 13.64
CA SER A 282 -39.89 56.41 13.38
C SER A 282 -40.55 55.26 12.63
N PHE A 283 -39.93 54.81 11.54
CA PHE A 283 -40.46 53.78 10.66
C PHE A 283 -39.68 52.48 10.81
N LEU A 284 -40.40 51.37 10.89
CA LEU A 284 -39.87 50.01 10.86
C LEU A 284 -40.11 49.42 9.49
N GLU A 285 -39.12 48.73 8.94
CA GLU A 285 -39.21 48.14 7.60
C GLU A 285 -39.40 46.63 7.69
N CYS A 286 -40.23 46.10 6.81
CA CYS A 286 -40.21 44.66 6.56
C CYS A 286 -38.84 44.26 5.96
N PRO A 287 -38.12 43.30 6.57
CA PRO A 287 -36.79 42.91 6.08
C PRO A 287 -36.81 42.31 4.68
N ARG A 288 -37.98 41.89 4.16
CA ARG A 288 -38.12 41.30 2.83
C ARG A 288 -38.52 42.33 1.76
N CYS A 289 -39.70 42.93 1.87
CA CYS A 289 -40.25 43.81 0.84
C CYS A 289 -39.91 45.30 1.04
N LYS A 290 -39.25 45.65 2.16
CA LYS A 290 -38.85 47.02 2.52
C LYS A 290 -40.00 48.02 2.66
N VAL A 291 -41.24 47.53 2.75
CA VAL A 291 -42.39 48.38 3.05
C VAL A 291 -42.23 48.93 4.47
N GLN A 292 -42.40 50.24 4.59
CA GLN A 292 -42.20 51.00 5.82
C GLN A 292 -43.53 51.14 6.58
N TYR A 293 -43.48 50.87 7.87
CA TYR A 293 -44.61 51.00 8.78
C TYR A 293 -44.23 51.93 9.93
N PRO A 294 -45.09 52.88 10.33
CA PRO A 294 -44.88 53.66 11.55
C PRO A 294 -44.72 52.75 12.76
N THR A 295 -43.83 53.09 13.70
CA THR A 295 -43.57 52.26 14.90
C THR A 295 -44.82 52.15 15.79
N SER A 296 -45.72 53.14 15.71
CA SER A 296 -47.05 53.11 16.31
C SER A 296 -47.92 51.92 15.82
N GLN A 297 -47.68 51.42 14.61
CA GLN A 297 -48.40 50.32 13.94
C GLN A 297 -47.60 49.01 13.87
N HIS A 298 -46.68 48.75 14.81
CA HIS A 298 -45.82 47.54 14.79
C HIS A 298 -46.59 46.21 14.71
N ARG A 299 -47.83 46.14 15.24
CA ARG A 299 -48.67 44.93 15.13
C ARG A 299 -49.08 44.63 13.70
N GLU A 300 -49.30 45.65 12.88
CA GLU A 300 -49.67 45.51 11.47
C GLU A 300 -48.45 45.08 10.64
N LEU A 301 -47.26 45.55 10.99
CA LEU A 301 -45.99 45.05 10.42
C LEU A 301 -45.76 43.57 10.74
N LEU A 302 -46.02 43.12 11.98
CA LEU A 302 -45.86 41.71 12.35
C LEU A 302 -46.84 40.82 11.58
N ALA A 303 -48.12 41.23 11.50
CA ALA A 303 -49.10 40.53 10.66
C ALA A 303 -48.68 40.52 9.18
N HIS A 304 -48.12 41.63 8.67
CA HIS A 304 -47.58 41.68 7.32
C HIS A 304 -46.40 40.72 7.12
N ILE A 305 -45.46 40.63 8.07
CA ILE A 305 -44.31 39.70 8.01
C ILE A 305 -44.78 38.25 7.97
N ASP A 306 -45.84 37.90 8.70
CA ASP A 306 -46.41 36.55 8.73
C ASP A 306 -46.99 36.13 7.36
N PHE A 307 -47.52 37.07 6.56
CA PHE A 307 -47.98 36.82 5.19
C PHE A 307 -46.93 37.11 4.10
N CYS A 308 -45.88 37.87 4.43
CA CYS A 308 -44.75 38.17 3.55
C CYS A 308 -43.77 36.99 3.51
N THR A 309 -44.29 35.78 3.24
CA THR A 309 -43.54 34.54 3.07
C THR A 309 -43.36 34.22 1.59
N ALA A 310 -42.32 34.79 1.00
CA ALA A 310 -41.48 34.25 -0.07
C ALA A 310 -40.23 35.13 -0.18
#